data_AF-A0A1H1L4Z9-F1
#
_entry.id   AF-A0A1H1L4Z9-F1
#
_cell.length_a   1.000
_cell.length_b   1.000
_cell.length_c   1.000
_cell.angle_alpha   90.00
_cell.angle_beta   90.00
_cell.angle_gamma   90.00
#
_symmetry.space_group_name_H-M   'P 1'
#
loop_
_entity.id
_entity.type
_entity.pdbx_description
1 polymer ?
#
loop_
_entity_poly.entity_id
_entity_poly.type
_entity_poly.pdbx_seq_one_letter_code
_entity_poly.pdbx_strand_id
1 'polypeptide(L)'
;MMHLNVDALQMLKLHWDLVIAHPPCTYLTVTGNRWFNEERYGDKARERKREREDAERFFMAFAECGAPHVCIENPVGVMSTAWRKPDQIVQPFEFGDPYEKKTCLWLEGLKPLKPTNVVEPEPRRVYKSGKTMPAWYADAWSLPPHERAKVRSRTFPGIAKAMATQFCEQIGVEGLERGDGEHE
;
A
#
# COMPACT_ATOMS: atom_id res chain seq x y z
N MET A 1 8.27 21.52 3.60
CA MET A 1 7.84 20.30 2.89
C MET A 1 8.04 20.53 1.40
N MET A 2 8.80 19.67 0.73
CA MET A 2 9.01 19.74 -0.72
C MET A 2 8.05 18.75 -1.40
N HIS A 3 7.41 19.16 -2.50
CA HIS A 3 6.57 18.29 -3.32
C HIS A 3 7.13 18.27 -4.74
N LEU A 4 7.57 17.09 -5.19
CA LEU A 4 8.16 16.88 -6.51
C LEU A 4 7.23 16.02 -7.35
N ASN A 5 7.09 16.37 -8.63
CA ASN A 5 6.39 15.54 -9.62
C ASN A 5 7.41 15.05 -10.65
N VAL A 6 8.01 13.90 -10.36
CA VAL A 6 9.09 13.28 -11.13
C VAL A 6 8.94 11.76 -11.11
N ASP A 7 9.69 11.06 -11.97
CA ASP A 7 9.78 9.60 -11.92
C ASP A 7 10.40 9.15 -10.59
N ALA A 8 9.63 8.36 -9.84
CA ALA A 8 10.02 7.85 -8.53
C ALA A 8 11.31 7.01 -8.59
N LEU A 9 11.56 6.29 -9.68
CA LEU A 9 12.77 5.48 -9.82
C LEU A 9 14.04 6.34 -9.89
N GLN A 10 13.95 7.60 -10.35
CA GLN A 10 15.08 8.53 -10.28
C GLN A 10 15.32 8.97 -8.84
N MET A 11 14.26 9.13 -8.05
CA MET A 11 14.40 9.52 -6.65
C MET A 11 15.03 8.42 -5.81
N LEU A 12 14.78 7.14 -6.12
CA LEU A 12 15.42 6.00 -5.43
C LEU A 12 16.93 5.93 -5.63
N LYS A 13 17.52 6.70 -6.56
CA LYS A 13 18.98 6.81 -6.72
C LYS A 13 19.64 7.71 -5.67
N LEU A 14 18.85 8.46 -4.92
CA LEU A 14 19.33 9.28 -3.80
C LEU A 14 19.37 8.45 -2.51
N HIS A 15 20.06 8.99 -1.51
CA HIS A 15 20.04 8.43 -0.16
C HIS A 15 18.74 8.81 0.58
N TRP A 16 18.09 7.82 1.17
CA TRP A 16 16.89 7.99 2.00
C TRP A 16 17.02 7.17 3.27
N ASP A 17 16.74 7.78 4.42
CA ASP A 17 16.65 7.05 5.68
C ASP A 17 15.33 6.26 5.80
N LEU A 18 14.28 6.74 5.12
CA LEU A 18 12.94 6.14 5.12
C LEU A 18 12.27 6.29 3.76
N VAL A 19 11.75 5.19 3.22
CA VAL A 19 10.89 5.17 2.03
C VAL A 19 9.53 4.61 2.40
N ILE A 20 8.47 5.39 2.21
CA ILE A 20 7.08 4.93 2.28
C ILE A 20 6.51 4.97 0.85
N ALA A 21 6.23 3.80 0.27
CA ALA A 21 5.86 3.66 -1.13
C ALA A 21 4.41 3.16 -1.28
N HIS A 22 3.70 3.77 -2.24
CA HIS A 22 2.34 3.39 -2.63
C HIS A 22 2.29 3.02 -4.12
N PRO A 23 2.97 1.94 -4.57
CA PRO A 23 3.06 1.61 -5.99
C PRO A 23 1.66 1.32 -6.58
N PRO A 24 1.43 1.61 -7.88
CA PRO A 24 0.13 1.39 -8.51
C PRO A 24 -0.37 -0.06 -8.36
N CYS A 25 -1.58 -0.23 -7.80
CA CYS A 25 -2.12 -1.56 -7.51
C CYS A 25 -2.96 -2.18 -8.65
N THR A 26 -3.13 -1.48 -9.78
CA THR A 26 -4.07 -1.87 -10.87
C THR A 26 -3.83 -3.28 -11.41
N TYR A 27 -2.55 -3.66 -11.54
CA TYR A 27 -2.14 -4.97 -12.06
C TYR A 27 -1.73 -5.95 -10.96
N LEU A 28 -1.49 -5.45 -9.75
CA LEU A 28 -1.09 -6.24 -8.60
C LEU A 28 -2.29 -6.80 -7.81
N THR A 29 -3.42 -6.08 -7.75
CA THR A 29 -4.57 -6.47 -6.91
C THR A 29 -5.32 -7.71 -7.42
N VAL A 30 -5.77 -8.56 -6.48
CA VAL A 30 -6.57 -9.75 -6.79
C VAL A 30 -7.93 -9.42 -7.42
N THR A 31 -8.47 -8.22 -7.19
CA THR A 31 -9.78 -7.82 -7.75
C THR A 31 -9.74 -7.72 -9.27
N GLY A 32 -8.55 -7.49 -9.85
CA GLY A 32 -8.34 -7.45 -11.30
C GLY A 32 -8.08 -8.81 -11.96
N ASN A 33 -7.91 -9.90 -11.20
CA ASN A 33 -7.42 -11.18 -11.73
C ASN A 33 -8.32 -11.78 -12.82
N ARG A 34 -9.63 -11.52 -12.78
CA ARG A 34 -10.56 -12.05 -13.80
C ARG A 34 -10.22 -11.61 -15.23
N TRP A 35 -9.50 -10.50 -15.41
CA TRP A 35 -9.18 -9.92 -16.70
C TRP A 35 -7.91 -10.50 -17.35
N PHE A 36 -7.24 -11.43 -16.69
CA PHE A 36 -5.99 -12.07 -17.17
C PHE A 36 -6.23 -13.38 -17.93
N ASN A 37 -7.50 -13.79 -18.12
CA ASN A 37 -7.83 -15.01 -18.85
C ASN A 37 -7.65 -14.78 -20.37
N GLU A 38 -6.64 -15.43 -20.96
CA GLU A 38 -6.31 -15.27 -22.38
C GLU A 38 -7.34 -15.89 -23.33
N GLU A 39 -7.97 -17.00 -22.94
CA GLU A 39 -9.03 -17.61 -23.75
C GLU A 39 -10.21 -16.65 -23.94
N ARG A 40 -10.52 -15.87 -22.90
CA ARG A 40 -11.65 -14.94 -22.88
C ARG A 40 -11.31 -13.57 -23.46
N TYR A 41 -10.09 -13.08 -23.25
CA TYR A 41 -9.73 -11.68 -23.58
C TYR A 41 -8.57 -11.54 -24.58
N GLY A 42 -7.98 -12.63 -25.06
CA GLY A 42 -6.98 -12.65 -26.12
C GLY A 42 -5.77 -11.75 -25.83
N ASP A 43 -5.40 -10.91 -26.80
CA ASP A 43 -4.26 -10.00 -26.70
C ASP A 43 -4.33 -9.04 -25.52
N LYS A 44 -5.53 -8.60 -25.12
CA LYS A 44 -5.69 -7.71 -23.96
C LYS A 44 -5.26 -8.39 -22.66
N ALA A 45 -5.51 -9.69 -22.52
CA ALA A 45 -5.02 -10.43 -21.36
C ALA A 45 -3.50 -10.65 -21.41
N ARG A 46 -2.93 -10.86 -22.61
CA ARG A 46 -1.47 -10.96 -22.79
C ARG A 46 -0.76 -9.65 -22.44
N GLU A 47 -1.27 -8.52 -22.94
CA GLU A 47 -0.78 -7.18 -22.59
C GLU A 47 -0.88 -6.97 -21.08
N ARG A 48 -2.02 -7.29 -20.48
CA ARG A 48 -2.22 -7.15 -19.03
C ARG A 48 -1.23 -7.98 -18.20
N LYS A 49 -0.83 -9.16 -18.67
CA LYS A 49 0.22 -9.98 -18.03
C LYS A 49 1.58 -9.27 -18.07
N ARG A 50 1.95 -8.66 -19.19
CA ARG A 50 3.17 -7.84 -19.30
C ARG A 50 3.10 -6.63 -18.36
N GLU A 51 1.97 -5.92 -18.31
CA GLU A 51 1.77 -4.80 -17.38
C GLU A 51 1.86 -5.23 -15.91
N ARG A 52 1.49 -6.47 -15.58
CA ARG A 52 1.71 -7.05 -14.25
C ARG A 52 3.19 -7.24 -13.96
N GLU A 53 3.94 -7.85 -14.88
CA GLU A 53 5.38 -8.02 -14.72
C GLU A 53 6.08 -6.66 -14.52
N ASP A 54 5.65 -5.64 -15.27
CA ASP A 54 6.16 -4.26 -15.12
C ASP A 54 5.82 -3.68 -13.74
N ALA A 55 4.59 -3.88 -13.27
CA ALA A 55 4.16 -3.43 -11.95
C ALA A 55 4.88 -4.17 -10.82
N GLU A 56 5.16 -5.47 -10.97
CA GLU A 56 5.95 -6.27 -10.04
C GLU A 56 7.39 -5.75 -9.98
N ARG A 57 8.02 -5.46 -11.13
CA ARG A 57 9.36 -4.84 -11.16
C ARG A 57 9.39 -3.45 -10.53
N PHE A 58 8.37 -2.63 -10.78
CA PHE A 58 8.25 -1.31 -10.15
C PHE A 58 8.06 -1.41 -8.64
N PHE A 59 7.28 -2.39 -8.16
CA PHE A 59 7.15 -2.68 -6.74
C PHE A 59 8.51 -3.10 -6.13
N MET A 60 9.21 -4.03 -6.78
CA MET A 60 10.50 -4.54 -6.30
C MET A 60 11.58 -3.47 -6.25
N ALA A 61 11.53 -2.47 -7.14
CA ALA A 61 12.47 -1.34 -7.10
C ALA A 61 12.46 -0.61 -5.75
N PHE A 62 11.31 -0.51 -5.06
CA PHE A 62 11.24 0.05 -3.70
C PHE A 62 11.75 -0.93 -2.65
N ALA A 63 11.46 -2.23 -2.80
CA ALA A 63 11.93 -3.26 -1.88
C ALA A 63 13.46 -3.38 -1.88
N GLU A 64 14.09 -3.08 -3.03
CA GLU A 64 15.52 -3.25 -3.26
C GLU A 64 16.26 -1.90 -3.32
N CYS A 65 15.62 -0.78 -2.92
CA CYS A 65 16.18 0.56 -3.08
C CYS A 65 17.38 0.89 -2.17
N GLY A 66 17.76 0.00 -1.26
CA GLY A 66 18.91 0.16 -0.36
C GLY A 66 18.68 1.13 0.81
N ALA A 67 17.50 1.74 0.95
CA ALA A 67 17.15 2.49 2.14
C ALA A 67 17.07 1.54 3.36
N PRO A 68 17.57 1.95 4.55
CA PRO A 68 17.57 1.10 5.73
C PRO A 68 16.15 0.85 6.26
N HIS A 69 15.20 1.73 5.96
CA HIS A 69 13.80 1.61 6.36
C HIS A 69 12.88 1.76 5.16
N VAL A 70 12.08 0.73 4.88
CA VAL A 70 11.12 0.73 3.77
C VAL A 70 9.76 0.23 4.26
N CYS A 71 8.70 0.95 3.90
CA CYS A 71 7.32 0.50 4.00
C CYS A 71 6.68 0.57 2.62
N ILE A 72 6.31 -0.58 2.05
CA ILE A 72 5.53 -0.65 0.81
C ILE A 72 4.09 -0.99 1.16
N GLU A 73 3.16 -0.12 0.78
CA GLU A 73 1.74 -0.28 0.99
C GLU A 73 1.05 -0.71 -0.31
N ASN A 74 0.27 -1.79 -0.25
CA ASN A 74 -0.58 -2.19 -1.35
C ASN A 74 -1.81 -2.95 -0.86
N PRO A 75 -2.93 -2.94 -1.60
CA PRO A 75 -4.01 -3.90 -1.37
C PRO A 75 -3.54 -5.36 -1.49
N VAL A 76 -4.39 -6.28 -1.01
CA VAL A 76 -4.19 -7.72 -1.22
C VAL A 76 -4.03 -8.01 -2.73
N GLY A 77 -2.93 -8.67 -3.07
CA GLY A 77 -2.46 -8.79 -4.45
C GLY A 77 -1.54 -9.97 -4.70
N VAL A 78 -0.99 -10.00 -5.92
CA VAL A 78 -0.11 -11.06 -6.45
C VAL A 78 1.27 -11.09 -5.77
N MET A 79 1.73 -9.97 -5.20
CA MET A 79 3.05 -9.88 -4.55
C MET A 79 3.24 -10.89 -3.41
N SER A 80 2.17 -11.27 -2.71
CA SER A 80 2.19 -12.31 -1.67
C SER A 80 2.61 -13.69 -2.21
N THR A 81 2.40 -13.93 -3.50
CA THR A 81 2.78 -15.16 -4.21
C THR A 81 4.04 -14.96 -5.05
N ALA A 82 4.17 -13.82 -5.71
CA ALA A 82 5.29 -13.53 -6.61
C ALA A 82 6.62 -13.24 -5.87
N TRP A 83 6.56 -12.71 -4.64
CA TRP A 83 7.74 -12.35 -3.86
C TRP A 83 7.71 -12.95 -2.45
N ARG A 84 6.94 -12.35 -1.53
CA ARG A 84 6.76 -12.84 -0.17
C ARG A 84 5.47 -12.32 0.44
N LYS A 85 4.97 -12.99 1.49
CA LYS A 85 3.84 -12.51 2.27
C LYS A 85 4.15 -11.14 2.90
N PRO A 86 3.15 -10.25 3.03
CA PRO A 86 3.32 -9.00 3.76
C PRO A 86 3.62 -9.29 5.23
N ASP A 87 4.40 -8.41 5.86
CA ASP A 87 4.72 -8.49 7.28
C ASP A 87 3.50 -8.21 8.15
N GLN A 88 2.58 -7.38 7.64
CA GLN A 88 1.34 -7.04 8.31
C GLN A 88 0.21 -6.77 7.32
N ILE A 89 -1.02 -7.09 7.74
CA ILE A 89 -2.24 -6.61 7.10
C ILE A 89 -2.98 -5.77 8.13
N VAL A 90 -3.31 -4.53 7.75
CA VAL A 90 -3.99 -3.55 8.59
C VAL A 90 -5.32 -3.11 7.99
N GLN A 91 -6.14 -2.47 8.81
CA GLN A 91 -7.43 -1.89 8.45
C GLN A 91 -7.53 -0.44 8.93
N PRO A 92 -8.17 0.47 8.19
CA PRO A 92 -8.33 1.86 8.60
C PRO A 92 -8.98 2.03 9.97
N PHE A 93 -9.95 1.18 10.31
CA PHE A 93 -10.66 1.25 11.58
C PHE A 93 -9.76 0.99 12.80
N GLU A 94 -8.60 0.35 12.62
CA GLU A 94 -7.61 0.18 13.68
C GLU A 94 -6.87 1.49 14.02
N PHE A 95 -7.04 2.54 13.21
CA PHE A 95 -6.34 3.83 13.29
C PHE A 95 -7.29 5.05 13.28
N GLY A 96 -8.58 4.84 13.53
CA GLY A 96 -9.55 5.91 13.75
C GLY A 96 -10.40 6.28 12.53
N ASP A 97 -10.21 5.62 11.39
CA ASP A 97 -11.02 5.81 10.20
C ASP A 97 -12.02 4.65 10.07
N PRO A 98 -13.35 4.85 10.15
CA PRO A 98 -14.35 3.78 10.28
C PRO A 98 -14.61 3.00 8.99
N TYR A 99 -13.56 2.68 8.22
CA TYR A 99 -13.65 2.00 6.94
C TYR A 99 -12.96 0.64 6.97
N GLU A 100 -13.55 -0.32 6.29
CA GLU A 100 -12.89 -1.58 5.96
C GLU A 100 -12.16 -1.46 4.61
N LYS A 101 -10.85 -1.61 4.63
CA LYS A 101 -10.00 -1.74 3.45
C LYS A 101 -8.71 -2.46 3.84
N LYS A 102 -8.63 -3.76 3.55
CA LYS A 102 -7.42 -4.53 3.83
C LYS A 102 -6.24 -3.92 3.08
N THR A 103 -5.26 -3.46 3.84
CA THR A 103 -4.02 -2.87 3.36
C THR A 103 -2.87 -3.74 3.83
N CYS A 104 -2.06 -4.24 2.89
CA CYS A 104 -0.87 -5.02 3.17
C CYS A 104 0.34 -4.09 3.29
N LEU A 105 1.19 -4.34 4.29
CA LEU A 105 2.46 -3.65 4.50
C LEU A 105 3.62 -4.64 4.37
N TRP A 106 4.55 -4.33 3.47
CA TRP A 106 5.87 -4.97 3.43
C TRP A 106 6.87 -4.02 4.05
N LEU A 107 7.57 -4.47 5.07
CA LEU A 107 8.44 -3.70 5.92
C LEU A 107 9.88 -4.21 5.80
N GLU A 108 10.82 -3.29 5.70
CA GLU A 108 12.27 -3.51 5.83
C GLU A 108 12.78 -2.53 6.90
N GLY A 109 13.54 -3.03 7.88
CA GLY A 109 14.04 -2.22 8.99
C GLY A 109 12.97 -1.62 9.93
N LEU A 110 11.67 -1.75 9.65
CA LEU A 110 10.59 -1.14 10.42
C LEU A 110 9.86 -2.13 11.31
N LYS A 111 9.49 -1.71 12.52
CA LYS A 111 8.61 -2.47 13.41
C LYS A 111 7.17 -2.47 12.87
N PRO A 112 6.40 -3.56 13.04
CA PRO A 112 4.99 -3.60 12.65
C PRO A 112 4.18 -2.43 13.23
N LEU A 113 3.28 -1.88 12.42
CA LEU A 113 2.47 -0.71 12.75
C LEU A 113 1.46 -1.06 13.85
N LYS A 114 1.45 -0.32 14.95
CA LYS A 114 0.56 -0.58 16.08
C LYS A 114 -0.76 0.17 15.90
N PRO A 115 -1.92 -0.47 16.10
CA PRO A 115 -3.21 0.22 16.16
C PRO A 115 -3.17 1.39 17.14
N THR A 116 -3.67 2.55 16.72
CA THR A 116 -3.60 3.80 17.49
C THR A 116 -4.95 4.24 18.05
N ASN A 117 -6.04 3.93 17.34
CA ASN A 117 -7.40 4.29 17.75
C ASN A 117 -8.37 3.33 17.07
N VAL A 118 -8.82 2.29 17.79
CA VAL A 118 -9.74 1.31 17.22
C VAL A 118 -11.17 1.85 17.28
N VAL A 119 -11.81 1.96 16.12
CA VAL A 119 -13.21 2.39 15.97
C VAL A 119 -14.05 1.30 15.34
N GLU A 120 -15.36 1.36 15.52
CA GLU A 120 -16.29 0.46 14.84
C GLU A 120 -16.34 0.78 13.35
N PRO A 121 -16.21 -0.23 12.46
CA PRO A 121 -16.31 -0.03 11.02
C PRO A 121 -17.76 0.29 10.61
N GLU A 122 -17.91 1.09 9.56
CA GLU A 122 -19.21 1.37 8.95
C GLU A 122 -19.93 0.08 8.54
N PRO A 123 -21.28 0.03 8.70
CA PRO A 123 -22.06 -1.12 8.27
C PRO A 123 -21.83 -1.44 6.79
N ARG A 124 -21.64 -2.72 6.50
CA ARG A 124 -21.53 -3.20 5.12
C ARG A 124 -22.89 -3.11 4.43
N ARG A 125 -22.88 -2.74 3.14
CA ARG A 125 -24.07 -2.81 2.29
C ARG A 125 -24.38 -4.26 1.94
N VAL A 126 -25.60 -4.70 2.21
CA VAL A 126 -26.10 -6.05 1.90
C VAL A 126 -26.93 -6.00 0.63
N TYR A 127 -26.59 -6.83 -0.35
CA TYR A 127 -27.35 -6.96 -1.61
C TYR A 127 -28.40 -8.07 -1.51
N LYS A 128 -29.42 -8.02 -2.37
CA LYS A 128 -30.45 -9.08 -2.50
C LYS A 128 -29.87 -10.47 -2.73
N SER A 129 -28.66 -10.56 -3.28
CA SER A 129 -27.92 -11.81 -3.50
C SER A 129 -27.23 -12.38 -2.25
N GLY A 130 -27.36 -11.73 -1.09
CA GLY A 130 -26.66 -12.08 0.15
C GLY A 130 -25.20 -11.63 0.19
N LYS A 131 -24.64 -11.14 -0.93
CA LYS A 131 -23.28 -10.57 -0.97
C LYS A 131 -23.23 -9.26 -0.19
N THR A 132 -22.10 -8.97 0.44
CA THR A 132 -21.88 -7.73 1.18
C THR A 132 -20.64 -7.00 0.69
N MET A 133 -20.63 -5.67 0.79
CA MET A 133 -19.43 -4.86 0.56
C MET A 133 -19.39 -3.64 1.47
N PRO A 134 -18.21 -3.07 1.76
CA PRO A 134 -18.12 -1.82 2.50
C PRO A 134 -18.95 -0.71 1.84
N ALA A 135 -19.73 0.04 2.63
CA ALA A 135 -20.65 1.06 2.11
C ALA A 135 -19.91 2.10 1.27
N TRP A 136 -18.82 2.67 1.79
CA TRP A 136 -17.97 3.62 1.09
C TRP A 136 -17.50 3.13 -0.30
N TYR A 137 -17.24 1.83 -0.43
CA TYR A 137 -16.81 1.21 -1.69
C TYR A 137 -17.98 1.09 -2.68
N ALA A 138 -19.18 0.76 -2.18
CA ALA A 138 -20.40 0.73 -2.98
C ALA A 138 -20.76 2.13 -3.50
N ASP A 139 -20.61 3.14 -2.67
CA ASP A 139 -21.00 4.51 -2.99
C ASP A 139 -20.04 5.13 -4.00
N ALA A 140 -18.75 4.80 -3.93
CA ALA A 140 -17.76 5.17 -4.94
C ALA A 140 -18.11 4.64 -6.35
N TRP A 141 -18.99 3.63 -6.47
CA TRP A 141 -19.43 3.11 -7.77
C TRP A 141 -20.30 4.07 -8.57
N SER A 142 -20.88 5.07 -7.92
CA SER A 142 -21.63 6.16 -8.56
C SER A 142 -20.73 7.20 -9.26
N LEU A 143 -19.44 7.23 -8.89
CA LEU A 143 -18.48 8.20 -9.44
C LEU A 143 -17.95 7.78 -10.82
N PRO A 144 -17.55 8.75 -11.68
CA PRO A 144 -16.81 8.48 -12.90
C PRO A 144 -15.54 7.63 -12.65
N PRO A 145 -15.07 6.81 -13.62
CA PRO A 145 -13.95 5.90 -13.40
C PRO A 145 -12.68 6.55 -12.83
N HIS A 146 -12.34 7.76 -13.29
CA HIS A 146 -11.13 8.46 -12.84
C HIS A 146 -11.26 8.96 -11.39
N GLU A 147 -12.40 9.53 -11.02
CA GLU A 147 -12.67 9.98 -9.64
C GLU A 147 -12.77 8.80 -8.68
N ARG A 148 -13.41 7.72 -9.12
CA ARG A 148 -13.50 6.47 -8.39
C ARG A 148 -12.12 5.90 -8.07
N ALA A 149 -11.20 5.91 -9.04
CA ALA A 149 -9.83 5.48 -8.82
C ALA A 149 -9.14 6.36 -7.78
N LYS A 150 -9.25 7.69 -7.92
CA LYS A 150 -8.66 8.67 -6.99
C LYS A 150 -9.15 8.51 -5.54
N VAL A 151 -10.46 8.37 -5.35
CA VAL A 151 -11.04 8.18 -4.00
C VAL A 151 -10.59 6.86 -3.40
N ARG A 152 -10.54 5.78 -4.21
CA ARG A 152 -10.14 4.46 -3.74
C ARG A 152 -8.64 4.31 -3.51
N SER A 153 -7.81 5.13 -4.14
CA SER A 153 -6.35 5.11 -3.95
C SER A 153 -5.89 6.04 -2.83
N ARG A 154 -6.76 6.89 -2.28
CA ARG A 154 -6.38 7.79 -1.19
C ARG A 154 -6.06 6.98 0.07
N THR A 155 -4.89 7.23 0.66
CA THR A 155 -4.51 6.70 1.97
C THR A 155 -5.40 7.31 3.05
N PHE A 156 -5.78 6.51 4.03
CA PHE A 156 -6.60 6.97 5.14
C PHE A 156 -5.76 7.78 6.15
N PRO A 157 -6.27 8.94 6.64
CA PRO A 157 -5.50 9.83 7.51
C PRO A 157 -4.96 9.15 8.77
N GLY A 158 -5.71 8.25 9.39
CA GLY A 158 -5.33 7.51 10.60
C GLY A 158 -4.10 6.63 10.38
N ILE A 159 -4.11 5.83 9.31
CA ILE A 159 -2.94 5.00 8.93
C ILE A 159 -1.75 5.89 8.60
N ALA A 160 -1.95 6.94 7.79
CA ALA A 160 -0.87 7.85 7.41
C ALA A 160 -0.23 8.53 8.63
N LYS A 161 -1.05 8.98 9.59
CA LYS A 161 -0.57 9.56 10.85
C LYS A 161 0.18 8.54 11.69
N ALA A 162 -0.33 7.31 11.80
CA ALA A 162 0.33 6.26 12.56
C ALA A 162 1.69 5.88 11.97
N MET A 163 1.78 5.74 10.63
CA MET A 163 3.05 5.49 9.95
C MET A 163 4.05 6.63 10.20
N ALA A 164 3.62 7.87 10.01
CA ALA A 164 4.48 9.03 10.21
C ALA A 164 4.99 9.12 11.65
N THR A 165 4.11 8.96 12.65
CA THR A 165 4.51 9.04 14.06
C THR A 165 5.42 7.86 14.45
N GLN A 166 4.96 6.62 14.25
CA GLN A 166 5.67 5.45 14.74
C GLN A 166 7.02 5.26 14.05
N PHE A 167 7.09 5.41 12.72
CA PHE A 167 8.33 5.18 11.99
C PHE A 167 9.34 6.31 12.24
N CYS A 168 8.90 7.57 12.34
CA CYS A 168 9.81 8.65 12.70
C CYS A 168 10.34 8.52 14.14
N GLU A 169 9.50 8.11 15.10
CA GLU A 169 9.94 7.82 16.47
C GLU A 169 10.97 6.70 16.51
N GLN A 170 10.73 5.60 15.78
CA GLN A 170 11.67 4.50 15.69
C GLN A 170 13.04 4.97 15.16
N ILE A 171 13.05 5.64 14.02
CA ILE A 171 14.29 6.09 13.37
C ILE A 171 15.01 7.15 14.21
N GLY A 172 14.27 8.03 14.88
CA GLY A 172 14.83 9.02 15.79
C GLY A 172 15.56 8.39 16.98
N VAL A 173 15.00 7.31 17.56
CA VAL A 173 15.66 6.55 18.63
C VAL A 173 16.91 5.85 18.12
N GLU A 174 16.85 5.18 16.97
CA GLU A 174 18.01 4.49 16.39
C GLU A 174 19.16 5.45 16.04
N GLY A 175 18.85 6.68 15.62
CA GLY A 175 19.84 7.71 15.36
C GLY A 175 20.58 8.15 16.63
N LEU A 176 19.90 8.21 17.78
CA LEU A 176 20.52 8.52 19.07
C LEU A 176 21.44 7.38 19.53
N GLU A 177 21.00 6.14 19.43
CA GLU A 177 21.78 4.96 19.83
C GLU A 177 23.06 4.78 19.00
N ARG A 178 23.06 5.20 17.72
CA ARG A 178 24.26 5.19 16.87
C ARG A 178 25.23 6.34 17.18
N GLY A 179 24.72 7.50 17.59
CA GLY A 179 25.54 8.68 17.90
C GLY A 179 26.35 8.54 19.19
N ASP A 180 25.89 7.72 20.14
CA ASP A 180 26.58 7.48 21.41
C ASP A 180 27.75 6.47 21.30
N GLY A 181 27.96 5.88 20.11
CA GLY A 181 28.99 4.85 19.85
C GLY A 181 30.20 5.31 19.03
N GLU A 182 30.26 6.57 18.57
CA GLU A 182 31.38 7.10 17.76
C GLU A 182 32.37 7.97 18.55
N HIS A 183 32.37 7.85 19.87
CA HIS A 183 33.39 8.44 20.76
C HIS A 183 34.18 7.35 21.50
N GLU A 184 34.95 6.54 20.75
CA GLU A 184 36.12 5.82 21.28
C GLU A 184 37.19 5.63 20.20
#